data_AF-A0A843RRU6-F1
#
_entry.id   AF-A0A843RRU6-F1
#
_cell.length_a   1.000
_cell.length_b   1.000
_cell.length_c   1.000
_cell.angle_alpha   90.00
_cell.angle_beta   90.00
_cell.angle_gamma   90.00
#
_symmetry.space_group_name_H-M   'P 1'
#
loop_
_entity.id
_entity.type
_entity.pdbx_description
1 polymer ?
#
loop_
_entity_poly.entity_id
_entity_poly.type
_entity_poly.pdbx_seq_one_letter_code
_entity_poly.pdbx_strand_id
1 'polypeptide(L)'
;MVRQYGPGAGSIRSVELVTADGRLLQVNEDSHPDLLWGLRGGGGNFGIVTALECTLYPVKEIFGGQVAYPMAQGREVLNAYVQWAKTVPDAMMKALKPSLTGEMQINALGPGSTGPAQTRAAYSQATYLKLVALKDTYDPDNIFRFNHNIPPSSHGEPSRPE
;
A
#
# COMPACT_ATOMS: atom_id res chain seq x y z
N MET A 1 5.55 -6.21 14.55
CA MET A 1 5.14 -6.78 13.25
C MET A 1 5.73 -6.00 12.07
N VAL A 2 5.16 -4.88 11.63
CA VAL A 2 5.59 -4.17 10.39
C VAL A 2 7.07 -3.78 10.37
N ARG A 3 7.56 -3.27 11.50
CA ARG A 3 8.96 -2.90 11.71
C ARG A 3 9.98 -4.04 11.55
N GLN A 4 9.57 -5.29 11.77
CA GLN A 4 10.44 -6.46 11.71
C GLN A 4 10.25 -7.27 10.43
N TYR A 5 9.02 -7.33 9.91
CA TYR A 5 8.64 -8.21 8.80
C TYR A 5 8.15 -7.47 7.55
N GLY A 6 8.16 -6.13 7.56
CA GLY A 6 7.60 -5.32 6.49
C GLY A 6 6.08 -5.20 6.56
N PRO A 7 5.46 -4.44 5.65
CA PRO A 7 4.00 -4.33 5.54
C PRO A 7 3.38 -5.69 5.18
N GLY A 8 2.14 -5.93 5.61
CA GLY A 8 1.44 -7.20 5.33
C GLY A 8 1.37 -7.54 3.84
N ALA A 9 1.21 -6.53 2.98
CA ALA A 9 1.26 -6.69 1.53
C ALA A 9 2.57 -7.31 1.01
N GLY A 10 3.71 -7.07 1.69
CA GLY A 10 4.99 -7.69 1.36
C GLY A 10 5.04 -9.20 1.66
N SER A 11 4.14 -9.72 2.50
CA SER A 11 4.09 -11.15 2.84
C SER A 11 3.27 -12.00 1.86
N ILE A 12 2.46 -11.36 1.01
CA ILE A 12 1.59 -12.00 0.02
C ILE A 12 2.43 -12.80 -0.97
N ARG A 13 2.14 -14.08 -1.16
CA ARG A 13 2.84 -15.00 -2.09
C ARG A 13 2.00 -15.31 -3.33
N SER A 14 0.70 -15.49 -3.14
CA SER A 14 -0.25 -15.73 -4.23
C SER A 14 -1.60 -15.11 -3.92
N VAL A 15 -2.34 -14.78 -4.98
CA VAL A 15 -3.66 -14.16 -4.94
C VAL A 15 -4.55 -14.87 -5.96
N GLU A 16 -5.72 -15.31 -5.52
CA GLU A 16 -6.82 -15.63 -6.43
C GLU A 16 -7.60 -14.34 -6.69
N LEU A 17 -7.68 -13.94 -7.97
CA LEU A 17 -8.21 -12.64 -8.39
C LEU A 17 -9.29 -12.80 -9.44
N VAL A 18 -10.43 -12.14 -9.24
CA VAL A 18 -11.45 -11.93 -10.29
C VAL A 18 -11.21 -10.58 -10.97
N THR A 19 -10.95 -10.59 -12.27
CA THR A 19 -10.68 -9.38 -13.08
C THR A 19 -11.97 -8.66 -13.52
N ALA A 20 -11.82 -7.49 -14.17
CA ALA A 20 -12.92 -6.64 -14.60
C ALA A 20 -13.86 -7.33 -15.61
N ASP A 21 -13.31 -8.21 -16.43
CA ASP A 21 -14.03 -9.05 -17.40
C ASP A 21 -14.56 -10.37 -16.79
N GLY A 22 -14.46 -10.54 -15.46
CA GLY A 22 -15.00 -11.68 -14.72
C GLY A 22 -14.15 -12.95 -14.76
N ARG A 23 -12.92 -12.90 -15.28
CA ARG A 23 -12.02 -14.07 -15.30
C ARG A 23 -11.39 -14.30 -13.93
N LEU A 24 -11.25 -15.56 -13.54
CA LEU A 24 -10.51 -15.97 -12.35
C LEU A 24 -9.05 -16.21 -12.73
N LEU A 25 -8.13 -15.47 -12.10
CA LEU A 25 -6.69 -15.59 -12.26
C LEU A 25 -6.04 -16.10 -10.98
N GLN A 26 -5.00 -16.92 -11.15
CA GLN A 26 -4.04 -17.19 -10.10
C GLN A 26 -2.79 -16.35 -10.32
N VAL A 27 -2.53 -15.44 -9.39
CA VAL A 27 -1.47 -14.43 -9.50
C VAL A 27 -0.38 -14.77 -8.47
N ASN A 28 0.86 -14.95 -8.94
CA ASN A 28 2.04 -15.23 -8.14
C ASN A 28 3.33 -14.79 -8.88
N GLU A 29 4.51 -15.11 -8.35
CA GLU A 29 5.78 -14.71 -8.97
C GLU A 29 6.05 -15.41 -10.32
N ASP A 30 5.43 -16.57 -10.56
CA ASP A 30 5.57 -17.35 -11.80
C ASP A 30 4.47 -17.02 -12.82
N SER A 31 3.34 -16.46 -12.37
CA SER A 31 2.16 -16.15 -13.18
C SER A 31 1.61 -14.77 -12.83
N HIS A 32 1.69 -13.83 -13.78
CA HIS A 32 1.33 -12.41 -13.59
C HIS A 32 2.14 -11.67 -12.50
N PRO A 33 3.50 -11.74 -12.50
CA PRO A 33 4.34 -11.15 -11.45
C PRO A 33 4.25 -9.61 -11.37
N ASP A 34 3.96 -8.96 -12.50
CA ASP A 34 3.68 -7.53 -12.60
C ASP A 34 2.38 -7.13 -11.89
N LEU A 35 1.33 -7.94 -12.06
CA LEU A 35 0.07 -7.78 -11.36
C LEU A 35 0.21 -8.07 -9.87
N LEU A 36 0.99 -9.09 -9.49
CA LEU A 36 1.32 -9.35 -8.08
C LEU A 36 1.99 -8.12 -7.44
N TRP A 37 2.98 -7.52 -8.13
CA TRP A 37 3.61 -6.28 -7.68
C TRP A 37 2.57 -5.16 -7.48
N GLY A 38 1.63 -5.00 -8.41
CA GLY A 38 0.54 -4.02 -8.32
C GLY A 38 -0.38 -4.27 -7.13
N LEU A 39 -0.78 -5.52 -6.90
CA LEU A 39 -1.65 -5.91 -5.79
C LEU A 39 -0.99 -5.71 -4.41
N ARG A 40 0.35 -5.69 -4.34
CA ARG A 40 1.11 -5.43 -3.10
C ARG A 40 1.23 -3.93 -2.72
N GLY A 41 0.50 -3.02 -3.38
CA GLY A 41 0.53 -1.59 -3.02
C GLY A 41 -0.44 -0.66 -3.76
N GLY A 42 -1.04 -1.11 -4.85
CA GLY A 42 -2.04 -0.38 -5.64
C GLY A 42 -3.48 -0.54 -5.15
N GLY A 43 -3.71 -1.23 -4.04
CA GLY A 43 -5.06 -1.48 -3.51
C GLY A 43 -5.92 -2.34 -4.44
N GLY A 44 -7.25 -2.23 -4.33
CA GLY A 44 -8.20 -3.00 -5.15
C GLY A 44 -8.46 -2.42 -6.55
N ASN A 45 -7.43 -1.87 -7.20
CA ASN A 45 -7.54 -1.22 -8.52
C ASN A 45 -7.63 -2.23 -9.68
N PHE A 46 -7.29 -3.50 -9.47
CA PHE A 46 -7.06 -4.45 -10.58
C PHE A 46 -8.01 -5.66 -10.58
N GLY A 47 -8.89 -5.77 -9.58
CA GLY A 47 -9.73 -6.95 -9.41
C GLY A 47 -10.25 -7.12 -7.99
N ILE A 48 -11.05 -8.17 -7.81
CA ILE A 48 -11.54 -8.64 -6.51
C ILE A 48 -10.69 -9.82 -6.07
N VAL A 49 -10.02 -9.68 -4.93
CA VAL A 49 -9.27 -10.78 -4.33
C VAL A 49 -10.24 -11.71 -3.59
N THR A 50 -10.27 -12.99 -3.98
CA THR A 50 -11.15 -14.01 -3.37
C THR A 50 -10.39 -14.96 -2.44
N ALA A 51 -9.10 -15.17 -2.68
CA ALA A 51 -8.21 -15.94 -1.81
C ALA A 51 -6.78 -15.37 -1.80
N LEU A 52 -6.04 -15.66 -0.75
CA LEU A 52 -4.73 -15.07 -0.52
C LEU A 52 -3.82 -16.04 0.23
N GLU A 53 -2.62 -16.25 -0.28
CA GLU A 53 -1.56 -17.01 0.39
C GLU A 53 -0.49 -16.05 0.91
N CYS A 54 -0.09 -16.18 2.18
CA CYS A 54 0.90 -15.31 2.82
C CYS A 54 1.98 -16.10 3.55
N THR A 55 3.17 -15.49 3.63
CA THR A 55 4.22 -15.91 4.55
C THR A 55 3.78 -15.70 6.00
N LEU A 56 3.91 -16.75 6.83
CA LEU A 56 3.66 -16.66 8.28
C LEU A 56 4.98 -16.47 9.03
N TYR A 57 4.90 -15.75 10.16
CA TYR A 57 6.05 -15.46 11.01
C TYR A 57 5.86 -16.08 12.40
N PRO A 58 6.88 -16.75 12.96
CA PRO A 58 6.76 -17.48 14.23
C PRO A 58 6.84 -16.52 15.43
N VAL A 59 5.81 -15.70 15.62
CA VAL A 59 5.68 -14.81 16.78
C VAL A 59 4.88 -15.53 17.87
N LYS A 60 5.56 -15.92 18.95
CA LYS A 60 4.94 -16.67 20.06
C LYS A 60 4.44 -15.77 21.19
N GLU A 61 5.11 -14.64 21.38
CA GLU A 61 4.85 -13.71 22.48
C GLU A 61 4.85 -12.27 21.96
N ILE A 62 3.92 -11.48 22.47
CA ILE A 62 3.80 -10.06 22.16
C ILE A 62 3.74 -9.31 23.49
N PHE A 63 4.74 -8.46 23.75
CA PHE A 63 4.68 -7.51 24.85
C PHE A 63 3.99 -6.24 24.36
N GLY A 64 2.87 -5.90 25.01
CA GLY A 64 2.07 -4.72 24.69
C GLY A 64 1.65 -3.98 25.96
N GLY A 65 1.44 -2.67 25.84
CA GLY A 65 0.98 -1.82 26.92
C GLY A 65 0.71 -0.40 26.45
N GLN A 66 -0.01 0.37 27.26
CA GLN A 66 -0.28 1.78 27.02
C GLN A 66 0.34 2.60 28.15
N VAL A 67 1.01 3.69 27.79
CA VAL A 67 1.43 4.74 28.72
C VAL A 67 0.67 6.01 28.34
N ALA A 68 0.02 6.63 29.32
CA ALA A 68 -0.76 7.84 29.13
C ALA A 68 -0.11 9.02 29.85
N TYR A 69 -0.11 10.19 29.20
CA TYR A 69 0.43 11.43 29.74
C TYR A 69 -0.66 12.51 29.68
N PRO A 70 -0.67 13.48 30.62
CA PRO A 70 -1.53 14.65 30.53
C PRO A 70 -1.24 15.45 29.24
N MET A 71 -2.28 15.99 28.60
CA MET A 71 -2.14 16.76 27.35
C MET A 71 -1.17 17.94 27.45
N ALA A 72 -1.04 18.55 28.65
CA ALA A 72 -0.08 19.62 28.91
C ALA A 72 1.39 19.21 28.61
N GLN A 73 1.71 17.92 28.72
CA GLN A 73 3.05 17.36 28.43
C GLN A 73 3.21 16.88 26.98
N GLY A 74 2.17 17.00 26.14
CA GLY A 74 2.13 16.39 24.81
C GLY A 74 3.31 16.78 23.92
N ARG A 75 3.72 18.06 23.93
CA ARG A 75 4.87 18.54 23.15
C ARG A 75 6.17 17.84 23.54
N GLU A 76 6.44 17.76 24.85
CA GLU A 76 7.66 17.17 25.38
C GLU A 76 7.70 15.66 25.09
N VAL A 77 6.61 14.96 25.38
CA VAL A 77 6.47 13.52 25.14
C VAL A 77 6.65 13.17 23.66
N LEU A 78 6.02 13.93 22.75
CA LEU A 78 6.16 13.71 21.31
C LEU A 78 7.60 13.96 20.84
N ASN A 79 8.25 15.02 21.32
CA ASN A 79 9.64 15.30 20.98
C ASN A 79 10.57 14.18 21.46
N ALA A 80 10.42 13.75 22.71
CA ALA A 80 11.19 12.65 23.28
C ALA A 80 10.97 11.34 22.51
N TYR A 81 9.71 11.03 22.17
CA TYR A 81 9.34 9.88 21.35
C TYR A 81 10.01 9.92 19.97
N VAL A 82 9.98 11.06 19.28
CA VAL A 82 10.61 11.20 17.94
C VAL A 82 12.12 11.01 18.02
N GLN A 83 12.80 11.55 19.04
CA GLN A 83 14.25 11.36 19.18
C GLN A 83 14.60 9.90 19.51
N TRP A 84 13.87 9.29 20.45
CA TRP A 84 14.04 7.88 20.78
C TRP A 84 13.74 6.95 19.59
N ALA A 85 12.71 7.23 18.81
CA ALA A 85 12.35 6.42 17.65
C ALA A 85 13.47 6.34 16.60
N LYS A 86 14.33 7.37 16.51
CA LYS A 86 15.51 7.39 15.61
C LYS A 86 16.64 6.50 16.08
N THR A 87 16.71 6.18 17.39
CA THR A 87 17.77 5.34 17.95
C THR A 87 17.43 3.85 17.92
N VAL A 88 16.21 3.50 17.48
CA VAL A 88 15.78 2.11 17.33
C VAL A 88 16.49 1.50 16.11
N PRO A 89 17.01 0.25 16.17
CA PRO A 89 18.00 -0.27 15.22
C PRO A 89 17.65 -0.09 13.74
N ASP A 90 18.63 0.34 12.94
CA ASP A 90 18.51 0.56 11.49
C ASP A 90 18.02 -0.67 10.72
N ALA A 91 18.25 -1.90 11.23
CA ALA A 91 17.69 -3.12 10.65
C ALA A 91 16.16 -3.04 10.48
N MET A 92 15.50 -2.33 11.39
CA MET A 92 14.07 -2.07 11.39
C MET A 92 13.65 -1.11 10.28
N MET A 93 14.37 -0.01 10.09
CA MET A 93 14.13 0.94 8.99
C MET A 93 14.57 0.39 7.64
N LYS A 94 15.62 -0.44 7.61
CA LYS A 94 16.15 -1.12 6.42
C LYS A 94 15.23 -2.24 5.93
N ALA A 95 14.56 -2.96 6.82
CA ALA A 95 13.52 -3.94 6.45
C ALA A 95 12.28 -3.28 5.85
N LEU A 96 12.01 -2.03 6.22
CA LEU A 96 10.89 -1.25 5.67
C LEU A 96 11.22 -0.65 4.30
N LYS A 97 12.46 -0.20 4.07
CA LYS A 97 12.86 0.52 2.84
C LYS A 97 12.49 -0.16 1.50
N PRO A 98 12.59 -1.50 1.32
CA PRO A 98 12.20 -2.15 0.06
C PRO A 98 10.68 -2.19 -0.19
N SER A 99 9.87 -2.14 0.88
CA SER A 99 8.40 -2.24 0.81
C SER A 99 7.71 -0.89 1.06
N LEU A 100 8.47 0.12 1.47
CA LEU A 100 8.10 1.52 1.40
C LEU A 100 8.44 1.98 -0.03
N THR A 101 7.47 1.89 -0.94
CA THR A 101 7.49 2.79 -2.10
C THR A 101 7.67 4.20 -1.54
N GLY A 102 8.68 4.94 -1.99
CA GLY A 102 9.30 6.06 -1.26
C GLY A 102 8.44 7.27 -0.88
N GLU A 103 7.11 7.19 -1.00
CA GLU A 103 6.14 8.20 -0.62
C GLU A 103 4.99 7.49 0.13
N MET A 104 4.54 8.12 1.21
CA MET A 104 3.56 7.72 2.22
C MET A 104 2.63 6.52 1.88
N GLN A 105 2.43 5.59 2.83
CA GLN A 105 1.42 4.53 2.67
C GLN A 105 0.08 5.13 2.29
N ILE A 106 -0.56 4.58 1.26
CA ILE A 106 -1.86 5.08 0.78
C ILE A 106 -2.96 4.97 1.85
N ASN A 107 -2.82 4.04 2.81
CA ASN A 107 -3.69 3.91 3.98
C ASN A 107 -3.34 4.88 5.14
N ALA A 108 -2.21 5.58 5.05
CA ALA A 108 -1.85 6.66 5.98
C ALA A 108 -2.42 8.02 5.53
N LEU A 109 -2.98 8.11 4.32
CA LEU A 109 -3.81 9.23 3.90
C LEU A 109 -5.10 9.19 4.74
N GLY A 110 -5.25 10.15 5.65
CA GLY A 110 -6.44 10.22 6.52
C GLY A 110 -7.73 10.40 5.71
N PRO A 111 -8.91 10.20 6.34
CA PRO A 111 -10.20 10.49 5.71
C PRO A 111 -10.20 11.94 5.19
N GLY A 112 -10.44 12.11 3.88
CA GLY A 112 -10.38 13.41 3.18
C GLY A 112 -9.19 13.62 2.25
N SER A 113 -8.27 12.64 2.14
CA SER A 113 -7.10 12.67 1.25
C SER A 113 -7.23 11.73 0.03
N THR A 114 -8.47 11.43 -0.39
CA THR A 114 -8.81 10.48 -1.46
C THR A 114 -8.94 11.11 -2.84
N GLY A 115 -8.54 12.38 -3.00
CA GLY A 115 -8.59 13.08 -4.28
C GLY A 115 -7.61 12.48 -5.31
N PRO A 116 -7.90 12.60 -6.62
CA PRO A 116 -7.02 12.07 -7.67
C PRO A 116 -5.58 12.59 -7.59
N ALA A 117 -5.42 13.88 -7.28
CA ALA A 117 -4.10 14.50 -7.10
C ALA A 117 -3.34 13.94 -5.89
N GLN A 118 -4.03 13.60 -4.80
CA GLN A 118 -3.41 13.00 -3.61
C GLN A 118 -3.04 11.54 -3.87
N THR A 119 -3.88 10.81 -4.61
CA THR A 119 -3.57 9.44 -5.04
C THR A 119 -2.31 9.41 -5.92
N ARG A 120 -2.20 10.34 -6.90
CA ARG A 120 -1.00 10.47 -7.72
C ARG A 120 0.24 10.83 -6.87
N ALA A 121 0.10 11.78 -5.95
CA ALA A 121 1.20 12.23 -5.10
C ALA A 121 1.71 11.17 -4.10
N ALA A 122 0.97 10.06 -3.91
CA ALA A 122 1.43 8.93 -3.10
C ALA A 122 2.43 8.02 -3.84
N TYR A 123 2.61 8.22 -5.15
CA TYR A 123 3.47 7.39 -5.98
C TYR A 123 4.50 8.23 -6.73
N SER A 124 5.74 7.73 -6.76
CA SER A 124 6.73 8.25 -7.69
C SER A 124 6.21 8.13 -9.13
N GLN A 125 6.60 9.05 -10.01
CA GLN A 125 6.11 9.07 -11.39
C GLN A 125 6.29 7.71 -12.11
N ALA A 126 7.44 7.07 -11.94
CA ALA A 126 7.70 5.75 -12.51
C ALA A 126 6.76 4.66 -11.95
N THR A 127 6.49 4.69 -10.65
CA THR A 127 5.56 3.75 -10.00
C THR A 127 4.15 3.96 -10.51
N TYR A 128 3.70 5.21 -10.58
CA TYR A 128 2.37 5.56 -11.06
C TYR A 128 2.16 5.11 -12.51
N LEU A 129 3.10 5.39 -13.41
CA LEU A 129 3.02 4.96 -14.80
C LEU A 129 2.96 3.44 -14.95
N LYS A 130 3.68 2.69 -14.10
CA LYS A 130 3.60 1.23 -14.08
C LYS A 130 2.22 0.74 -13.60
N LEU A 131 1.61 1.40 -12.61
CA LEU A 131 0.25 1.08 -12.15
C LEU A 131 -0.80 1.42 -13.22
N VAL A 132 -0.64 2.52 -13.97
CA VAL A 132 -1.50 2.86 -15.11
C VAL A 132 -1.40 1.81 -16.21
N ALA A 133 -0.21 1.32 -16.54
CA ALA A 133 -0.04 0.26 -17.54
C ALA A 133 -0.72 -1.06 -17.12
N LEU A 134 -0.73 -1.38 -15.81
CA LEU A 134 -1.50 -2.51 -15.29
C LEU A 134 -3.01 -2.28 -15.43
N LYS A 135 -3.48 -1.06 -15.14
CA LYS A 135 -4.87 -0.67 -15.35
C LYS A 135 -5.30 -0.81 -16.81
N ASP A 136 -4.48 -0.35 -17.75
CA ASP A 136 -4.72 -0.51 -19.19
C ASP A 136 -4.91 -1.97 -19.61
N THR A 137 -4.25 -2.90 -18.91
CA THR A 137 -4.28 -4.33 -19.22
C THR A 137 -5.46 -5.05 -18.55
N TYR A 138 -5.69 -4.80 -17.26
CA TYR A 138 -6.59 -5.62 -16.43
C TYR A 138 -7.94 -4.93 -16.11
N ASP A 139 -8.05 -3.62 -16.32
CA ASP A 139 -9.27 -2.84 -16.07
C ASP A 139 -9.36 -1.59 -17.00
N PRO A 140 -9.36 -1.78 -18.34
CA PRO A 140 -9.31 -0.67 -19.31
C PRO A 140 -10.55 0.25 -19.25
N ASP A 141 -11.69 -0.28 -18.80
CA ASP A 141 -12.94 0.47 -18.63
C ASP A 141 -13.06 1.14 -17.25
N ASN A 142 -12.01 1.00 -16.43
CA ASN A 142 -11.90 1.59 -15.09
C ASN A 142 -13.07 1.22 -14.16
N ILE A 143 -13.49 -0.04 -14.18
CA ILE A 143 -14.56 -0.60 -13.34
C ILE A 143 -14.17 -0.49 -11.86
N PHE A 144 -12.92 -0.79 -11.52
CA PHE A 144 -12.43 -0.78 -10.14
C PHE A 144 -11.90 0.61 -9.75
N ARG A 145 -12.82 1.55 -9.51
CA ARG A 145 -12.53 2.97 -9.23
C ARG A 145 -12.97 3.49 -7.86
N PHE A 146 -13.47 2.61 -6.99
CA PHE A 146 -13.99 3.00 -5.67
C PHE A 146 -12.89 3.22 -4.61
N ASN A 147 -11.66 2.78 -4.88
CA ASN A 147 -10.49 3.01 -4.03
C ASN A 147 -9.81 4.35 -4.38
N HIS A 148 -8.61 4.58 -3.82
CA HIS A 148 -7.67 5.57 -4.37
C HIS A 148 -7.38 5.21 -5.84
N ASN A 149 -8.19 5.80 -6.73
CA ASN A 149 -8.32 5.36 -8.10
C ASN A 149 -7.09 5.72 -8.93
N ILE A 150 -6.62 4.77 -9.72
CA ILE A 150 -5.59 4.98 -10.74
C ILE A 150 -6.29 4.83 -12.09
N PRO A 151 -6.61 5.91 -12.82
CA PRO A 151 -7.27 5.79 -14.10
C PRO A 151 -6.33 5.13 -15.14
N PRO A 152 -6.85 4.25 -16.01
CA PRO A 152 -6.13 3.82 -17.21
C PRO A 152 -5.89 5.01 -18.15
N SER A 153 -4.94 4.85 -19.08
CA SER A 153 -4.51 5.87 -20.05
C SER A 153 -5.68 6.41 -20.88
N SER A 154 -6.65 5.57 -21.22
CA SER A 154 -7.86 5.94 -21.97
C SER A 154 -8.79 6.91 -21.24
N HIS A 155 -8.70 6.98 -19.91
CA HIS A 155 -9.60 7.76 -19.06
C HIS A 155 -9.00 9.08 -18.53
N GLY A 156 -7.73 9.37 -18.87
CA GLY A 156 -7.04 10.62 -18.55
C GLY A 156 -6.82 10.87 -17.04
N GLU A 157 -5.91 11.78 -16.69
CA GLU A 157 -5.98 12.40 -15.37
C GLU A 157 -7.25 13.26 -15.32
N PRO A 158 -8.06 13.21 -14.25
CA PRO A 158 -9.22 14.08 -14.14
C PRO A 158 -8.74 15.52 -14.22
N SER A 159 -9.19 16.22 -15.27
CA SER A 159 -8.95 17.65 -15.43
C SER A 159 -9.42 18.38 -14.19
N ARG A 160 -8.55 19.23 -13.66
CA ARG A 160 -8.86 20.16 -12.57
C ARG A 160 -10.11 20.96 -12.96
N PRO A 161 -11.20 20.97 -12.17
CA PRO A 161 -12.24 21.95 -12.40
C PRO A 161 -11.65 23.35 -12.13
N GLU A 162 -11.87 24.27 -13.07
CA GLU A 162 -11.54 25.70 -12.92
C GLU A 162 -12.26 26.33 -11.72
#